data_AF-A0A7C2HBM3-F1
#
_entry.id   AF-A0A7C2HBM3-F1
#
_cell.length_a   1.000
_cell.length_b   1.000
_cell.length_c   1.000
_cell.angle_alpha   90.00
_cell.angle_beta   90.00
_cell.angle_gamma   90.00
#
_symmetry.space_group_name_H-M   'P 1'
#
loop_
_entity.id
_entity.type
_entity.pdbx_description
1 polymer ?
#
loop_
_entity_poly.entity_id
_entity_poly.type
_entity_poly.pdbx_seq_one_letter_code
_entity_poly.pdbx_strand_id
1 'polypeptide(L)' 'MLSPTELLIIGGIVVLLFGAKKVPEFFGSLGKGIKEFKKAMREDEEESPQSPAEGTPKGKAEKAE' A
#
# COMPACT_ATOMS: atom_id res chain seq x y z
N MET A 1 7.92 18.93 16.11
CA MET A 1 8.42 17.84 15.25
C MET A 1 7.76 16.57 15.72
N LEU A 2 6.80 16.02 14.97
CA LEU A 2 6.14 14.78 15.38
C LEU A 2 7.16 13.65 15.34
N SER A 3 7.41 13.03 16.48
CA SER A 3 8.27 11.86 16.56
C SER A 3 7.53 10.63 16.03
N PRO A 4 8.22 9.68 15.38
CA PRO A 4 7.60 8.41 14.93
C PRO A 4 6.87 7.68 16.06
N THR A 5 7.37 7.78 17.29
CA THR A 5 6.77 7.21 18.49
C THR A 5 5.38 7.77 18.79
N GLU A 6 5.17 9.08 18.62
CA GLU A 6 3.86 9.73 18.85
C GLU A 6 2.82 9.18 17.88
N LEU A 7 3.22 9.03 16.62
CA LEU A 7 2.37 8.52 15.55
C LEU A 7 2.00 7.04 15.78
N LEU A 8 2.92 6.26 16.34
CA LEU A 8 2.70 4.87 16.73
C LEU A 8 1.69 4.77 17.89
N ILE A 9 1.79 5.63 18.90
CA ILE A 9 0.85 5.68 20.03
C ILE A 9 -0.56 6.05 19.53
N ILE A 10 -0.68 7.08 18.70
CA ILE A 10 -1.97 7.50 18.11
C ILE A 10 -2.54 6.37 17.25
N GLY A 11 -1.72 5.73 16.41
CA GLY A 11 -2.11 4.58 15.61
C GLY A 11 -2.61 3.41 16.48
N GLY A 12 -1.95 3.17 17.62
CA GLY A 12 -2.37 2.17 18.60
C GLY A 12 -3.75 2.45 19.21
N ILE A 13 -4.03 3.73 19.55
CA ILE A 13 -5.35 4.14 20.05
C ILE A 13 -6.42 3.96 18.97
N VAL A 14 -6.15 4.35 17.72
CA VAL A 14 -7.06 4.15 16.59
C VAL A 14 -7.34 2.66 16.39
N VAL A 15 -6.32 1.80 16.47
CA VAL A 15 -6.49 0.34 16.39
C VAL A 15 -7.31 -0.21 17.56
N LEU A 16 -7.21 0.37 18.76
CA LEU A 16 -8.02 -0.04 19.91
C LEU A 16 -9.50 0.34 19.75
N LEU A 17 -9.79 1.51 19.17
CA LEU A 17 -11.16 2.01 18.95
C LEU A 17 -11.86 1.31 17.78
N PHE A 18 -11.15 1.14 16.65
CA PHE A 18 -11.72 0.58 15.42
C PHE A 18 -11.48 -0.93 15.29
N GLY A 19 -10.53 -1.48 16.05
CA GLY A 19 -10.10 -2.87 15.97
C GLY A 19 -9.02 -3.11 14.92
N ALA A 20 -8.06 -4.00 15.24
CA ALA A 20 -6.95 -4.37 14.36
C ALA A 20 -7.37 -4.97 13.01
N LYS A 21 -8.62 -5.46 12.88
CA LYS A 21 -9.17 -5.99 11.63
C LYS A 21 -9.70 -4.91 10.69
N LYS A 22 -10.25 -3.80 11.21
CA LYS A 22 -10.89 -2.77 10.38
C LYS A 22 -9.91 -1.91 9.61
N VAL A 23 -8.77 -1.63 10.22
CA VAL A 23 -7.69 -0.83 9.64
C VAL A 23 -7.16 -1.44 8.32
N PRO A 24 -6.71 -2.72 8.27
CA PRO A 24 -6.23 -3.34 7.02
C PRO A 24 -7.36 -3.59 6.00
N GLU A 25 -8.58 -3.89 6.45
CA GLU A 25 -9.74 -4.05 5.57
C GLU A 25 -10.06 -2.74 4.82
N PHE A 26 -10.08 -1.62 5.56
CA PHE A 26 -10.28 -0.28 5.01
C PHE A 26 -9.15 0.12 4.05
N PHE A 27 -7.89 0.01 4.47
CA PHE A 27 -6.75 0.32 3.62
C PHE A 27 -6.66 -0.58 2.38
N GLY A 28 -7.04 -1.86 2.50
CA GLY A 28 -7.10 -2.78 1.36
C GLY A 28 -8.13 -2.36 0.32
N SER A 29 -9.31 -1.90 0.75
CA SER A 29 -10.35 -1.38 -0.15
C SER A 29 -9.94 -0.07 -0.83
N LEU A 30 -9.36 0.87 -0.06
CA LEU A 30 -8.83 2.13 -0.56
C LEU A 30 -7.67 1.91 -1.54
N GLY A 31 -6.73 1.03 -1.21
CA GLY A 31 -5.56 0.74 -2.04
C GLY A 31 -5.95 0.15 -3.39
N LYS A 32 -6.96 -0.72 -3.43
CA LYS A 32 -7.52 -1.22 -4.70
C LYS A 32 -8.15 -0.08 -5.52
N GLY A 33 -8.96 0.78 -4.89
CA GLY A 33 -9.56 1.94 -5.57
C GLY A 33 -8.52 2.90 -6.14
N ILE A 34 -7.48 3.22 -5.37
CA ILE A 34 -6.37 4.09 -5.82
C ILE A 34 -5.57 3.42 -6.95
N LYS A 35 -5.36 2.10 -6.89
CA LYS A 35 -4.66 1.35 -7.95
C LYS A 35 -5.43 1.36 -9.26
N GLU A 36 -6.73 1.08 -9.23
CA GLU A 36 -7.60 1.13 -10.41
C GLU A 36 -7.71 2.57 -10.94
N PHE A 37 -7.84 3.56 -10.05
CA PHE A 37 -7.85 4.98 -10.43
C PHE A 37 -6.57 5.40 -11.13
N LYS A 38 -5.40 5.00 -10.59
CA LYS A 38 -4.10 5.28 -11.20
C LYS A 38 -3.91 4.56 -12.54
N LYS A 39 -4.48 3.35 -12.68
CA LYS A 39 -4.44 2.58 -13.93
C LYS A 39 -5.28 3.27 -15.01
N ALA A 40 -6.52 3.64 -14.69
CA ALA A 40 -7.40 4.36 -15.62
C ALA A 40 -6.80 5.71 -16.05
N MET A 41 -6.25 6.48 -15.10
CA MET A 41 -5.58 7.75 -15.40
C MET A 41 -4.33 7.59 -16.27
N ARG A 42 -3.62 6.47 -16.17
CA ARG A 42 -2.49 6.16 -17.06
C ARG A 42 -2.93 5.68 -18.43
N GLU A 43 -4.03 4.92 -18.50
CA GLU A 43 -4.59 4.41 -19.75
C GLU A 43 -5.18 5.54 -20.61
N ASP A 44 -5.70 6.62 -19.98
CA ASP A 44 -6.07 7.87 -20.65
C ASP A 44 -4.85 8.74 -21.04
N GLU A 45 -3.68 8.56 -20.42
CA GLU A 45 -2.46 9.36 -20.66
C GLU A 45 -1.44 8.67 -21.60
N GLU A 46 -1.52 7.33 -21.77
CA GLU A 46 -0.57 6.53 -22.55
C GLU A 46 -1.13 6.08 -23.92
N GLU A 47 -1.21 7.04 -24.86
CA GLU A 47 -0.79 6.82 -26.25
C GLU A 47 0.76 6.83 -26.36
N SER A 48 1.47 6.33 -25.35
CA SER A 48 2.94 6.27 -25.32
C SER A 48 3.40 5.07 -24.49
N PRO A 49 4.31 4.23 -25.00
CA PRO A 49 4.63 2.96 -24.38
C PRO A 49 5.69 3.15 -23.29
N GLN A 50 5.31 3.24 -22.00
CA GLN A 50 6.26 3.08 -20.90
C GLN A 50 5.81 2.06 -19.84
N SER A 51 6.15 0.82 -20.15
CA SER A 51 6.74 -0.21 -19.28
C SER A 51 6.01 -0.58 -17.95
N PRO A 52 5.73 -1.88 -17.74
CA PRO A 52 5.12 -2.36 -16.50
C PRO A 52 6.13 -2.31 -15.35
N ALA A 53 5.97 -1.35 -14.44
CA ALA A 53 6.53 -1.45 -13.10
C ALA A 53 5.73 -2.51 -12.30
N GLU A 54 5.99 -3.77 -12.62
CA GLU A 54 5.68 -4.92 -11.80
C GLU A 54 6.46 -4.79 -10.49
N GLY A 55 5.74 -4.49 -9.41
CA GLY A 55 6.22 -4.69 -8.05
C GLY A 55 6.30 -6.17 -7.75
N THR A 56 7.43 -6.79 -8.06
CA THR A 56 7.80 -8.12 -7.59
C THR A 56 9.12 -8.01 -6.82
N PRO A 57 9.16 -8.04 -5.48
CA PRO A 57 10.27 -8.68 -4.81
C PRO A 57 10.02 -10.18 -4.96
N LYS A 58 10.63 -10.74 -6.01
CA LYS A 58 10.87 -12.17 -6.14
C LYS A 58 11.80 -12.51 -4.98
N GLY A 59 11.23 -12.89 -3.84
CA GLY A 59 11.94 -13.51 -2.73
C GLY A 59 12.46 -14.85 -3.20
N LYS A 60 13.61 -14.82 -3.89
CA LYS A 60 14.47 -15.97 -4.13
C LYS A 60 14.90 -16.44 -2.74
N ALA A 61 14.22 -17.44 -2.19
CA ALA A 61 14.77 -18.30 -1.17
C ALA A 61 15.90 -19.11 -1.84
N GLU A 62 17.05 -18.47 -1.99
CA GLU A 62 18.32 -19.07 -2.36
C GLU A 62 19.29 -18.69 -1.27
N LYS A 63 19.38 -19.55 -0.25
CA LYS A 63 20.57 -19.66 0.58
C LYS A 63 20.90 -21.15 0.65
N ALA A 64 21.68 -21.58 -0.33
CA ALA A 64 22.64 -22.64 -0.14
C ALA A 64 23.79 -22.01 0.65
N GLU A 65 23.94 -22.43 1.91
CA GLU A 65 25.22 -22.79 2.56
C GLU A 65 24.89 -23.47 3.90
#